data_AF-A0A5N9EQ27-F1
#
_entry.id   AF-A0A5N9EQ27-F1
#
_cell.length_a   1.000
_cell.length_b   1.000
_cell.length_c   1.000
_cell.angle_alpha   90.00
_cell.angle_beta   90.00
_cell.angle_gamma   90.00
#
_symmetry.space_group_name_H-M   'P 1'
#
loop_
_entity.id
_entity.type
_entity.pdbx_description
1 polymer ?
#
loop_
_entity_poly.entity_id
_entity_poly.type
_entity_poly.pdbx_seq_one_letter_code
_entity_poly.pdbx_strand_id
1 'polypeptide(L)' 'LLSEFIRLVSFTFRLFGNMTAGEILLLMTSFLIPFAFSLPFYGLELLVGVIQSLIFSALTLVFVSMAIEPHHGEGEDH' A
#
# COMPACT_ATOMS: atom_id res chain seq x y z
N LEU A 1 -2.52 17.15 -7.52
CA LEU A 1 -3.58 16.13 -7.62
C LEU A 1 -3.17 14.92 -8.46
N LEU A 2 -2.86 15.08 -9.76
CA LEU A 2 -2.51 13.94 -10.63
C LEU A 2 -1.23 13.21 -10.20
N SER A 3 -0.15 13.91 -9.86
CA SER A 3 1.08 13.27 -9.33
C SER A 3 0.86 12.55 -8.00
N GLU A 4 0.05 13.12 -7.10
CA GLU A 4 -0.30 12.52 -5.80
C GLU A 4 -1.09 11.22 -5.99
N PHE A 5 -2.05 11.24 -6.93
CA PHE A 5 -2.86 10.09 -7.30
C PHE A 5 -2.01 8.95 -7.90
N ILE A 6 -1.09 9.25 -8.81
CA ILE A 6 -0.16 8.25 -9.38
C ILE A 6 0.73 7.64 -8.28
N ARG A 7 1.18 8.46 -7.31
CA ARG A 7 1.99 7.98 -6.18
C ARG A 7 1.19 7.02 -5.31
N LEU A 8 -0.08 7.33 -5.04
CA LEU A 8 -1.01 6.50 -4.28
C LEU A 8 -1.28 5.16 -4.99
N VAL A 9 -1.57 5.18 -6.30
CA VAL A 9 -1.76 3.97 -7.12
C VAL A 9 -0.50 3.10 -7.15
N SER A 10 0.68 3.72 -7.27
CA SER A 10 1.97 3.01 -7.22
C SER A 10 2.19 2.29 -5.89
N PHE A 11 1.72 2.87 -4.78
CA PHE A 11 1.76 2.23 -3.47
C PHE A 11 0.76 1.07 -3.35
N THR A 12 -0.45 1.20 -3.91
CA THR A 12 -1.43 0.11 -3.97
C THR A 12 -0.89 -1.10 -4.73
N PHE A 13 -0.30 -0.89 -5.91
CA PHE A 13 0.32 -1.98 -6.69
C PHE A 13 1.45 -2.66 -5.93
N ARG A 14 2.24 -1.89 -5.18
CA ARG A 14 3.30 -2.45 -4.33
C ARG A 14 2.74 -3.28 -3.17
N LEU A 15 1.69 -2.80 -2.51
CA LEU A 15 1.01 -3.53 -1.44
C LEU A 15 0.33 -4.82 -1.97
N PHE A 16 -0.35 -4.72 -3.11
CA PHE A 16 -0.98 -5.85 -3.80
C PHE A 16 0.06 -6.90 -4.18
N GLY A 17 1.21 -6.47 -4.72
CA GLY A 17 2.34 -7.34 -5.01
C GLY A 17 2.85 -8.09 -3.78
N ASN A 18 3.08 -7.40 -2.66
CA ASN A 18 3.58 -8.02 -1.42
C ASN A 18 2.58 -9.01 -0.79
N MET A 19 1.29 -8.69 -0.76
CA MET A 19 0.25 -9.61 -0.26
C MET A 19 0.08 -10.83 -1.19
N THR A 20 0.07 -10.60 -2.50
CA THR A 20 -0.10 -11.67 -3.50
C THR A 20 1.12 -12.56 -3.59
N ALA A 21 2.33 -12.00 -3.46
CA ALA A 21 3.56 -12.76 -3.37
C ALA A 21 3.53 -13.68 -2.15
N GLY A 22 3.20 -13.17 -0.96
CA GLY A 22 3.03 -13.98 0.24
C GLY A 22 2.07 -15.17 0.06
N GLU A 23 0.88 -14.92 -0.50
CA GLU A 23 -0.15 -15.95 -0.78
C GLU A 23 0.33 -17.01 -1.79
N ILE A 24 0.83 -16.58 -2.95
CA ILE A 24 1.32 -17.46 -4.02
C ILE A 24 2.49 -18.29 -3.51
N LEU A 25 3.40 -17.70 -2.75
CA LEU A 25 4.57 -18.38 -2.22
C LEU A 25 4.14 -19.41 -1.17
N LEU A 26 3.11 -19.16 -0.34
CA LEU A 26 2.52 -20.13 0.60
C LEU A 26 1.96 -21.36 -0.13
N LEU A 27 1.26 -21.13 -1.25
CA LEU A 27 0.77 -22.17 -2.14
C LEU A 27 1.92 -23.01 -2.73
N MET A 28 3.01 -22.35 -3.15
CA MET A 28 4.19 -23.00 -3.73
C MET A 28 5.03 -23.75 -2.69
N THR A 29 5.26 -23.16 -1.50
CA THR A 29 6.06 -23.78 -0.42
C THR A 29 5.36 -24.95 0.24
N SER A 30 4.01 -24.96 0.28
CA SER A 30 3.24 -26.14 0.69
C SER A 30 3.49 -27.36 -0.20
N PHE A 31 3.98 -27.18 -1.43
CA PHE A 31 4.14 -28.26 -2.40
C PHE A 31 5.61 -28.59 -2.76
N LEU A 32 6.56 -27.65 -2.57
CA LEU A 32 7.85 -27.72 -3.29
C LEU A 32 9.15 -27.59 -2.46
N ILE A 33 9.18 -26.97 -1.27
CA ILE A 33 10.46 -26.55 -0.63
C ILE A 33 10.48 -26.75 0.90
N PRO A 34 11.65 -27.02 1.52
CA PRO A 34 11.84 -26.97 2.96
C PRO A 34 11.57 -25.57 3.56
N PHE A 35 10.50 -25.46 4.34
CA PHE A 35 9.93 -24.25 4.96
C PHE A 35 10.93 -23.34 5.71
N ALA A 36 12.04 -23.89 6.23
CA ALA A 36 12.90 -23.19 7.18
C ALA A 36 13.69 -22.00 6.58
N PHE A 37 14.07 -22.05 5.29
CA PHE A 37 14.88 -20.99 4.68
C PHE A 37 14.05 -19.77 4.26
N SER A 38 12.79 -20.01 3.86
CA SER A 38 11.89 -18.95 3.42
C SER A 38 11.26 -18.21 4.61
N LEU A 39 11.15 -18.85 5.78
CA LEU A 39 10.47 -18.35 6.97
C LEU A 39 10.96 -16.97 7.48
N PRO A 40 12.27 -16.73 7.66
CA PRO A 40 12.75 -15.40 8.07
C PRO A 40 12.55 -14.35 6.98
N PHE A 41 12.70 -14.71 5.70
CA PHE A 41 12.48 -13.80 4.58
C PHE A 41 11.01 -13.39 4.45
N TYR A 42 10.09 -14.34 4.67
CA TYR A 42 8.65 -14.10 4.74
C TYR A 42 8.26 -13.15 5.87
N GLY A 43 8.86 -13.30 7.05
CA GLY A 43 8.61 -12.38 8.17
C GLY A 43 8.98 -10.94 7.82
N LEU A 44 10.11 -10.76 7.11
CA LEU A 44 10.55 -9.44 6.64
C LEU A 44 9.66 -8.89 5.52
N GLU A 45 9.24 -9.74 4.57
CA GLU A 45 8.32 -9.36 3.49
C GLU A 45 6.94 -8.93 4.02
N LEU A 46 6.37 -9.70 4.96
CA LEU A 46 5.13 -9.36 5.65
C LEU A 46 5.24 -8.02 6.39
N LEU A 47 6.36 -7.81 7.09
CA LEU A 47 6.62 -6.57 7.84
C LEU A 47 6.70 -5.34 6.90
N VAL A 48 7.37 -5.47 5.75
CA VAL A 48 7.38 -4.43 4.72
C VAL A 48 5.97 -4.20 4.16
N GLY A 49 5.18 -5.25 3.97
CA GLY A 49 3.76 -5.15 3.57
C GLY A 49 2.91 -4.35 4.55
N VAL A 50 3.08 -4.58 5.86
CA VAL A 50 2.38 -3.83 6.93
C VAL A 50 2.80 -2.37 6.94
N ILE A 51 4.10 -2.07 6.86
CA ILE A 51 4.58 -0.68 6.78
C ILE A 51 4.00 0.02 5.55
N GLN A 52 3.94 -0.68 4.41
CA GLN A 52 3.35 -0.15 3.17
C GLN A 52 1.85 0.13 3.28
N SER A 53 1.07 -0.73 3.94
CA SER A 53 -0.38 -0.51 4.11
C SER A 53 -0.67 0.66 5.05
N LEU A 54 0.14 0.85 6.09
CA LEU A 54 0.06 2.00 6.98
C LEU A 54 0.34 3.32 6.25
N ILE A 55 1.41 3.37 5.46
CA ILE A 55 1.75 4.55 4.65
C ILE A 55 0.63 4.84 3.64
N PHE A 56 0.10 3.81 2.99
CA PHE A 56 -1.01 3.95 2.06
C PHE A 56 -2.26 4.53 2.74
N SER A 57 -2.68 3.96 3.87
CA SER A 57 -3.81 4.45 4.66
C SER A 57 -3.64 5.90 5.09
N ALA A 58 -2.44 6.29 5.55
CA ALA A 58 -2.14 7.67 5.93
C ALA A 58 -2.27 8.63 4.73
N LEU A 59 -1.74 8.26 3.57
CA LEU A 59 -1.87 9.05 2.34
C LEU A 59 -3.33 9.13 1.85
N THR A 60 -4.09 8.04 1.96
CA THR A 60 -5.53 8.03 1.64
C THR A 60 -6.31 8.94 2.58
N LEU A 61 -6.02 8.93 3.89
CA LEU A 61 -6.66 9.81 4.86
C LEU A 61 -6.41 11.28 4.52
N VAL A 62 -5.15 11.63 4.20
CA VAL A 62 -4.79 13.00 3.78
C VAL A 62 -5.46 13.37 2.46
N PHE A 63 -5.51 12.46 1.49
CA PHE A 63 -6.17 12.69 0.21
C PHE A 63 -7.68 12.89 0.38
N VAL A 64 -8.33 12.04 1.18
CA VAL A 64 -9.73 12.19 1.54
C VAL A 64 -9.91 13.53 2.22
N SER A 65 -9.14 13.88 3.26
CA SER A 65 -9.19 15.18 3.94
C SER A 65 -9.10 16.36 2.96
N MET A 66 -8.17 16.32 2.00
CA MET A 66 -8.06 17.36 0.96
C MET A 66 -9.23 17.38 -0.02
N ALA A 67 -9.92 16.25 -0.21
CA ALA A 67 -11.08 16.13 -1.10
C ALA A 67 -12.41 16.49 -0.40
N ILE A 68 -12.52 16.29 0.93
CA ILE A 68 -13.67 16.69 1.74
C ILE A 68 -13.53 18.09 2.34
N GLU A 69 -12.35 18.72 2.33
CA GLU A 69 -12.26 20.16 2.57
C GLU A 69 -13.19 20.83 1.55
N PRO A 70 -14.33 21.40 1.98
CA PRO A 70 -15.20 22.09 1.07
C PRO A 70 -14.32 23.18 0.46
N HIS A 71 -14.38 23.35 -0.85
CA HIS A 71 -14.07 24.65 -1.42
C HIS A 71 -14.99 25.66 -0.73
N HIS A 72 -14.56 26.21 0.41
CA HIS A 72 -15.15 27.40 0.97
C HIS A 72 -14.78 28.48 -0.04
N GLY A 73 -15.77 28.83 -0.85
CA GLY A 73 -15.63 29.93 -1.78
C GLY A 73 -15.47 31.23 -1.01
N GLU A 74 -14.46 31.98 -1.39
CA GLU A 74 -14.53 33.42 -1.60
C GLU A 74 -14.07 33.55 -3.07
N GLY A 75 -14.86 34.01 -4.05
CA GLY A 75 -15.83 35.09 -3.94
C GLY A 75 -15.06 36.41 -3.88
N GLU A 76 -14.71 36.94 -5.06
CA GLU A 76 -14.46 38.35 -5.34
C GLU A 76 -13.38 39.08 -4.49
N ASP A 77 -12.20 39.28 -5.07
CA ASP A 77 -11.50 40.57 -5.00
C ASP A 77 -10.48 40.67 -6.16
N HIS A 78 -10.87 41.48 -7.16
CA HIS A 78 -10.04 42.21 -8.15
C HIS A 78 -9.05 41.46 -9.07
#